data_AF-A0A0T6LPX7-F1
#
_entry.id   AF-A0A0T6LPX7-F1
#
_cell.length_a   1.000
_cell.length_b   1.000
_cell.length_c   1.000
_cell.angle_alpha   90.00
_cell.angle_beta   90.00
_cell.angle_gamma   90.00
#
_symmetry.space_group_name_H-M   'P 1'
#
loop_
_entity.id
_entity.type
_entity.pdbx_description
1 polymer ?
#
loop_
_entity_poly.entity_id
_entity_poly.type
_entity_poly.pdbx_seq_one_letter_code
_entity_poly.pdbx_strand_id
1 'polypeptide(L)'
;MRGKRYFVAAAGTVAILGGLVAPTTAGAAPSDAQAFNCTAGHFCIYSDWNGGGARCQWSQDKKANTADDCSFIQRGQNVRSVWNGTGHRKQYYKSTNYHDRVGSTRAGTGGNLQGSYQIRSFKPQ
;
A
#
# COMPACT_ATOMS: atom_id res chain seq x y z
N MET A 1 -33.26 2.67 -75.56
CA MET A 1 -33.67 1.28 -75.29
C MET A 1 -33.39 0.97 -73.81
N ARG A 2 -34.42 0.59 -73.04
CA ARG A 2 -34.52 -0.70 -72.29
C ARG A 2 -33.18 -1.18 -71.70
N GLY A 3 -33.01 -1.42 -70.39
CA GLY A 3 -33.99 -2.03 -69.50
C GLY A 3 -33.62 -1.93 -68.01
N LYS A 4 -34.65 -2.07 -67.19
CA LYS A 4 -34.61 -2.29 -65.74
C LYS A 4 -34.07 -3.69 -65.43
N ARG A 5 -33.32 -3.84 -64.33
CA ARG A 5 -33.35 -5.03 -63.47
C ARG A 5 -33.27 -4.61 -62.00
N TYR A 6 -34.14 -5.23 -61.22
CA TYR A 6 -34.43 -5.02 -59.81
C TYR A 6 -33.72 -6.05 -58.92
N PHE A 7 -33.85 -5.85 -57.60
CA PHE A 7 -33.58 -6.77 -56.47
C PHE A 7 -32.12 -6.76 -55.96
N VAL A 8 -31.80 -6.79 -54.67
CA VAL A 8 -32.44 -7.40 -53.48
C VAL A 8 -32.10 -6.57 -52.22
N ALA A 9 -33.05 -6.46 -51.28
CA ALA A 9 -32.87 -5.89 -49.95
C ALA A 9 -32.08 -6.84 -49.03
N ALA A 10 -31.13 -6.31 -48.27
CA ALA A 10 -30.52 -6.99 -47.13
C ALA A 10 -30.69 -6.12 -45.89
N ALA A 11 -31.55 -6.56 -44.98
CA ALA A 11 -31.75 -5.98 -43.66
C ALA A 11 -30.50 -6.21 -42.81
N GLY A 12 -29.74 -5.14 -42.52
CA GLY A 12 -28.64 -5.17 -41.58
C GLY A 12 -29.15 -4.90 -40.17
N THR A 13 -29.24 -5.94 -39.35
CA THR A 13 -29.50 -5.85 -37.91
C THR A 13 -28.29 -5.21 -37.22
N VAL A 14 -28.43 -3.97 -36.76
CA VAL A 14 -27.43 -3.30 -35.91
C VAL A 14 -27.63 -3.81 -34.48
N ALA A 15 -26.79 -4.75 -34.06
CA ALA A 15 -26.69 -5.15 -32.66
C ALA A 15 -25.85 -4.12 -31.90
N ILE A 16 -26.51 -3.24 -31.15
CA ILE A 16 -25.87 -2.34 -30.19
C ILE A 16 -25.44 -3.19 -28.98
N LEU A 17 -24.17 -3.60 -28.95
CA LEU A 17 -23.57 -4.20 -27.76
C LEU A 17 -23.22 -3.07 -26.78
N GLY A 18 -24.16 -2.80 -25.88
CA GLY A 18 -24.00 -1.91 -24.74
C GLY A 18 -22.87 -2.38 -23.83
N GLY A 19 -21.99 -1.44 -23.48
CA GLY A 19 -20.87 -1.67 -22.58
C GLY A 19 -21.33 -2.03 -21.17
N LEU A 20 -20.68 -3.04 -20.61
CA LEU A 20 -20.62 -3.31 -19.18
C LEU A 20 -19.14 -3.40 -18.81
N VAL A 21 -18.52 -2.23 -18.60
CA VAL A 21 -17.26 -2.16 -17.87
C VAL A 21 -17.58 -2.46 -16.40
N ALA A 22 -17.39 -3.71 -16.01
CA ALA A 22 -17.46 -4.10 -14.61
C ALA A 22 -16.40 -3.31 -13.84
N PRO A 23 -16.74 -2.63 -12.73
CA PRO A 23 -15.73 -2.06 -11.86
C PRO A 23 -14.96 -3.22 -11.24
N THR A 24 -13.70 -3.40 -11.66
CA THR A 24 -12.74 -4.22 -10.92
C THR A 24 -12.53 -3.53 -9.57
N THR A 25 -13.26 -3.99 -8.56
CA THR A 25 -12.92 -3.71 -7.17
C THR A 25 -11.57 -4.37 -6.92
N ALA A 26 -10.50 -3.57 -6.97
CA ALA A 26 -9.21 -3.98 -6.43
C ALA A 26 -9.43 -4.26 -4.94
N GLY A 27 -9.66 -5.53 -4.62
CA GLY A 27 -9.77 -5.99 -3.25
C GLY A 27 -8.50 -5.60 -2.51
N ALA A 28 -8.62 -4.74 -1.51
CA ALA A 28 -7.56 -4.56 -0.54
C ALA A 28 -7.33 -5.94 0.09
N ALA A 29 -6.18 -6.54 -0.19
CA ALA A 29 -5.80 -7.82 0.39
C ALA A 29 -5.97 -7.73 1.92
N PRO A 30 -6.54 -8.77 2.56
CA PRO A 30 -6.62 -8.80 4.02
C PRO A 30 -5.21 -8.56 4.57
N SER A 31 -5.07 -7.52 5.40
CA SER A 31 -3.84 -7.30 6.14
C SER A 31 -3.83 -8.34 7.25
N ASP A 32 -3.29 -9.53 6.96
CA ASP A 32 -3.19 -10.62 7.93
C ASP A 32 -2.36 -10.14 9.12
N ALA A 33 -3.03 -9.63 10.15
CA ALA A 33 -2.42 -9.24 11.41
C ALA A 33 -1.61 -10.41 11.99
N GLN A 34 -2.00 -11.66 11.68
CA GLN A 34 -1.26 -12.87 12.05
C GLN A 34 0.14 -12.96 11.43
N ALA A 35 0.40 -12.38 10.25
CA ALA A 35 1.73 -12.36 9.64
C ALA A 35 2.65 -11.33 10.31
N PHE A 36 2.06 -10.23 10.80
CA PHE A 36 2.80 -9.15 11.45
C PHE A 36 2.88 -9.39 12.97
N ASN A 37 3.99 -9.98 13.43
CA ASN A 37 4.28 -10.15 14.86
C ASN A 37 4.65 -8.80 15.53
N CYS A 38 3.67 -7.91 15.64
CA CYS A 38 3.79 -6.60 16.29
C CYS A 38 3.05 -6.60 17.62
N THR A 39 3.71 -6.15 18.69
CA THR A 39 3.03 -6.01 19.98
C THR A 39 1.87 -5.02 19.85
N ALA A 40 0.72 -5.35 20.46
CA ALA A 40 -0.42 -4.45 20.49
C ALA A 40 -0.02 -3.06 21.05
N GLY A 41 -0.56 -1.99 20.47
CA GLY A 41 -0.20 -0.62 20.85
C GLY A 41 1.13 -0.12 20.28
N HIS A 42 1.86 -0.90 19.48
CA HIS A 42 3.14 -0.50 18.91
C HIS A 42 3.05 -0.18 17.42
N PHE A 43 3.96 0.68 16.95
CA PHE A 43 4.29 0.81 15.54
C PHE A 43 5.50 -0.07 15.23
N CYS A 44 5.38 -0.96 14.25
CA CYS A 44 6.44 -1.87 13.84
C CYS A 44 6.86 -1.64 12.39
N ILE A 45 8.16 -1.77 12.15
CA ILE A 45 8.75 -1.77 10.81
C ILE A 45 9.59 -3.04 10.62
N TYR A 46 9.66 -3.49 9.38
CA TYR A 46 10.24 -4.77 9.04
C TYR A 46 11.19 -4.64 7.85
N SER A 47 12.30 -5.38 7.90
CA SER A 47 13.28 -5.38 6.82
C SER A 47 12.85 -6.21 5.61
N ASP A 48 11.81 -7.05 5.74
CA ASP A 48 11.27 -7.88 4.67
C ASP A 48 9.75 -7.69 4.50
N TRP A 49 9.21 -8.30 3.45
CA TRP A 49 7.80 -8.24 3.09
C TRP A 49 6.93 -8.97 4.11
N ASN A 50 5.66 -8.57 4.19
CA ASN A 50 4.60 -9.24 4.98
C ASN A 50 4.96 -9.46 6.46
N GLY A 51 5.71 -8.55 7.08
CA GLY A 51 6.10 -8.66 8.49
C GLY A 51 7.29 -9.58 8.75
N GLY A 52 8.02 -10.01 7.71
CA GLY A 52 9.20 -10.86 7.82
C GLY A 52 10.49 -10.11 8.17
N GLY A 53 11.55 -10.88 8.36
CA GLY A 53 12.91 -10.36 8.57
C GLY A 53 13.12 -9.71 9.95
N ALA A 54 14.08 -8.77 10.01
CA ALA A 54 14.38 -8.03 11.21
C ALA A 54 13.25 -7.04 11.51
N ARG A 55 12.89 -6.93 12.79
CA ARG A 55 11.77 -6.13 13.27
C ARG A 55 12.24 -5.11 14.29
N CYS A 56 11.71 -3.89 14.17
CA CYS A 56 11.86 -2.85 15.18
C CYS A 56 10.47 -2.34 15.55
N GLN A 57 10.24 -2.04 16.82
CA GLN A 57 8.95 -1.58 17.31
C GLN A 57 9.09 -0.46 18.33
N TRP A 58 8.08 0.40 18.41
CA TRP A 58 8.03 1.50 19.36
C TRP A 58 6.63 1.65 19.95
N SER A 59 6.56 1.84 21.26
CA SER A 59 5.35 2.25 21.97
C SER A 59 5.15 3.76 21.96
N GLN A 60 6.22 4.54 21.72
CA GLN A 60 6.12 5.99 21.67
C GLN A 60 5.31 6.46 20.46
N ASP A 61 4.61 7.59 20.63
CA ASP A 61 3.81 8.15 19.54
C ASP A 61 4.63 8.62 18.35
N LYS A 62 5.84 9.15 18.62
CA LYS A 62 6.75 9.69 17.61
C LYS A 62 8.20 9.29 17.90
N LYS A 63 9.00 9.17 16.85
CA LYS A 63 10.46 8.99 16.92
C LYS A 63 11.12 9.85 15.85
N ALA A 64 12.05 10.70 16.28
CA ALA A 64 12.76 11.64 15.41
C ALA A 64 13.88 10.97 14.59
N ASN A 65 14.45 9.87 15.09
CA ASN A 65 15.40 9.04 14.36
C ASN A 65 15.20 7.55 14.73
N THR A 66 14.62 6.76 13.84
CA THR A 66 14.40 5.32 14.07
C THR A 66 15.69 4.52 14.15
N ALA A 67 16.79 5.00 13.56
CA ALA A 67 18.08 4.32 13.69
C ALA A 67 18.68 4.42 15.08
N ASP A 68 18.14 5.22 16.01
CA ASP A 68 18.68 5.21 17.37
C ASP A 68 18.50 3.84 18.04
N ASP A 69 17.37 3.16 17.73
CA ASP A 69 17.00 1.90 18.40
C ASP A 69 16.66 0.76 17.41
N CYS A 70 16.95 0.93 16.12
CA CYS A 70 16.66 -0.07 15.09
C CYS A 70 17.91 -0.52 14.33
N SER A 71 18.41 -1.70 14.67
CA SER A 71 19.69 -2.23 14.19
C SER A 71 19.76 -2.43 12.68
N PHE A 72 18.68 -2.80 12.01
CA PHE A 72 18.71 -2.97 10.54
C PHE A 72 18.70 -1.62 9.82
N ILE A 73 18.04 -0.60 10.37
CA ILE A 73 18.12 0.75 9.82
C ILE A 73 19.51 1.33 10.06
N GLN A 74 20.11 1.12 11.23
CA GLN A 74 21.50 1.53 11.50
C GLN A 74 22.47 0.99 10.46
N ARG A 75 22.26 -0.26 10.00
CA ARG A 75 23.07 -0.91 8.96
C ARG A 75 22.72 -0.50 7.52
N GLY A 76 21.84 0.49 7.31
CA GLY A 76 21.47 0.95 5.98
C GLY A 76 20.44 0.06 5.27
N GLN A 77 19.85 -0.93 5.93
CA GLN A 77 18.85 -1.80 5.31
C GLN A 77 17.51 -1.07 5.15
N ASN A 78 16.86 -1.28 4.01
CA ASN A 78 15.58 -0.67 3.68
C ASN A 78 14.41 -1.31 4.44
N VAL A 79 13.37 -0.53 4.65
CA VAL A 79 12.11 -1.02 5.21
C VAL A 79 11.24 -1.54 4.07
N ARG A 80 10.67 -2.73 4.23
CA ARG A 80 9.85 -3.39 3.21
C ARG A 80 8.38 -3.50 3.61
N SER A 81 8.09 -3.60 4.90
CA SER A 81 6.71 -3.62 5.38
C SER A 81 6.59 -2.96 6.75
N VAL A 82 5.36 -2.57 7.10
CA VAL A 82 5.01 -1.89 8.35
C VAL A 82 3.74 -2.45 8.93
N TRP A 83 3.60 -2.37 10.25
CA TRP A 83 2.34 -2.60 10.96
C TRP A 83 2.10 -1.49 11.96
N ASN A 84 0.88 -0.98 12.00
CA ASN A 84 0.47 0.03 12.96
C ASN A 84 -0.56 -0.54 13.92
N GLY A 85 -0.09 -1.09 15.04
CA GLY A 85 -0.92 -1.57 16.14
C GLY A 85 -1.35 -0.46 17.11
N THR A 86 -1.06 0.81 16.80
CA THR A 86 -1.45 1.97 17.64
C THR A 86 -2.89 2.41 17.35
N GLY A 87 -3.44 3.30 18.19
CA GLY A 87 -4.82 3.82 18.07
C GLY A 87 -5.01 4.94 17.05
N HIS A 88 -3.94 5.42 16.40
CA HIS A 88 -4.01 6.53 15.45
C HIS A 88 -3.27 6.22 14.15
N ARG A 89 -3.58 6.96 13.09
CA ARG A 89 -2.82 6.87 11.83
C ARG A 89 -1.38 7.32 12.07
N LYS A 90 -0.41 6.54 11.61
CA LYS A 90 1.02 6.86 11.75
C LYS A 90 1.59 7.29 10.41
N GLN A 91 2.18 8.49 10.35
CA GLN A 91 2.91 8.99 9.20
C GLN A 91 4.40 8.71 9.36
N TYR A 92 5.07 8.40 8.27
CA TYR A 92 6.49 8.08 8.26
C TYR A 92 7.24 8.73 7.10
N TYR A 93 8.53 8.90 7.33
CA TYR A 93 9.39 9.87 6.68
C TYR A 93 10.74 9.25 6.34
N LYS A 94 11.32 9.63 5.19
CA LYS A 94 12.64 9.15 4.75
C LYS A 94 13.80 9.86 5.41
N SER A 95 13.57 11.01 6.03
CA SER A 95 14.59 11.77 6.75
C SER A 95 14.28 11.82 8.24
N THR A 96 15.29 12.13 9.04
CA THR A 96 15.12 12.37 10.48
C THR A 96 14.26 13.61 10.69
N ASN A 97 13.73 13.79 11.91
CA ASN A 97 12.98 14.97 12.31
C ASN A 97 11.73 15.27 11.44
N TYR A 98 11.09 14.24 10.88
CA TYR A 98 9.81 14.32 10.17
C TYR A 98 9.85 15.07 8.83
N HIS A 99 10.97 14.97 8.11
CA HIS A 99 11.12 15.51 6.75
C HIS A 99 11.00 14.42 5.67
N ASP A 100 10.57 14.79 4.46
CA ASP A 100 10.42 13.87 3.32
C ASP A 100 9.40 12.74 3.58
N ARG A 101 8.12 13.14 3.72
CA ARG A 101 7.01 12.20 3.95
C ARG A 101 6.91 11.22 2.79
N VAL A 102 6.78 9.93 3.11
CA VAL A 102 6.59 8.87 2.09
C VAL A 102 5.30 8.10 2.22
N GLY A 103 4.67 8.13 3.39
CA GLY A 103 3.44 7.38 3.56
C GLY A 103 2.85 7.49 4.95
N SER A 104 1.76 6.74 5.13
CA SER A 104 1.11 6.59 6.42
C SER A 104 0.23 5.35 6.46
N THR A 105 0.15 4.72 7.63
CA THR A 105 -0.63 3.49 7.86
C THR A 105 -1.72 3.76 8.88
N ARG A 106 -2.96 3.34 8.60
CA ARG A 106 -4.10 3.49 9.52
C ARG A 106 -3.88 2.63 10.78
N ALA A 107 -4.53 3.01 11.88
CA ALA A 107 -4.57 2.18 13.09
C ALA A 107 -5.10 0.77 12.79
N GLY A 108 -4.51 -0.25 13.42
CA GLY A 108 -4.90 -1.65 13.25
C GLY A 108 -4.63 -2.24 11.87
N THR A 109 -3.78 -1.61 11.05
CA THR A 109 -3.47 -2.07 9.69
C THR A 109 -1.97 -2.14 9.44
N GLY A 110 -1.58 -2.85 8.39
CA GLY A 110 -0.20 -2.95 7.94
C GLY A 110 -0.13 -3.30 6.46
N GLY A 111 1.09 -3.41 5.95
CA GLY A 111 1.30 -3.76 4.55
C GLY A 111 2.70 -3.49 4.06
N ASN A 112 2.90 -3.85 2.80
CA ASN A 112 4.16 -3.69 2.08
C ASN A 112 4.32 -2.24 1.60
N LEU A 113 5.54 -1.73 1.75
CA LEU A 113 5.92 -0.40 1.28
C LEU A 113 6.38 -0.48 -0.17
N GLN A 114 5.90 0.45 -0.99
CA GLN A 114 6.43 0.62 -2.33
C GLN A 114 7.74 1.43 -2.24
N GLY A 115 8.78 0.98 -2.95
CA GLY A 115 10.06 1.67 -3.06
C GLY A 115 11.21 1.03 -2.27
N SER A 116 12.35 1.72 -2.29
CA SER A 116 13.60 1.30 -1.65
C SER A 116 14.14 2.45 -0.81
N TYR A 117 13.72 2.51 0.45
CA TYR A 117 14.14 3.54 1.39
C TYR A 117 14.07 3.04 2.83
N GLN A 118 14.62 3.84 3.74
CA GLN A 118 14.46 3.67 5.17
C GLN A 118 13.34 4.59 5.69
N ILE A 119 12.60 4.13 6.69
CA ILE A 119 11.77 5.03 7.51
C ILE A 119 12.68 5.58 8.60
N ARG A 120 13.13 6.83 8.47
CA ARG A 120 14.04 7.49 9.42
C ARG A 120 13.31 8.20 10.56
N SER A 121 12.03 8.54 10.40
CA SER A 121 11.21 9.10 11.49
C SER A 121 9.72 8.84 11.29
N PHE A 122 8.93 8.94 12.36
CA PHE A 122 7.48 8.80 12.32
C PHE A 122 6.78 9.62 13.40
N LYS A 123 5.54 10.05 13.15
CA LYS A 123 4.67 10.72 14.13
C LYS A 123 3.19 10.41 13.85
N PRO A 124 2.27 10.64 14.80
CA PRO A 124 0.85 10.58 14.52
C PRO A 124 0.47 11.55 13.40
N GLN A 125 -0.56 11.21 12.62
CA GLN A 125 -1.14 12.12 11.65
C GLN A 125 -1.94 13.23 12.30
#